data_AF-A0A1I2EJ28-F1
#
_entry.id   AF-A0A1I2EJ28-F1
#
_cell.length_a   1.000
_cell.length_b   1.000
_cell.length_c   1.000
_cell.angle_alpha   90.00
_cell.angle_beta   90.00
_cell.angle_gamma   90.00
#
_symmetry.space_group_name_H-M   'P 1'
#
loop_
_entity.id
_entity.type
_entity.pdbx_description
1 polymer ?
#
loop_
_entity_poly.entity_id
_entity_poly.type
_entity_poly.pdbx_seq_one_letter_code
_entity_poly.pdbx_strand_id
1 'polypeptide(L)'
;MARKSFRIRPDSLGALTYKTNLSDWIDAVSTFQTYYTHLSSYCTKSLRAESQGMSSQCPMDQLTALLCTMETELTNLMQDLSQLDSCKQAYTREDFRKLAVHTQIINQLNERAQAMMALTASTPS
;
A
#
# COMPACT_ATOMS: atom_id res chain seq x y z
N MET A 1 -1.81 5.97 48.50
CA MET A 1 -0.93 6.20 47.34
C MET A 1 -1.79 6.40 46.11
N ALA A 2 -1.92 7.63 45.60
CA ALA A 2 -2.76 7.94 44.44
C ALA A 2 -1.91 7.95 43.16
N ARG A 3 -2.23 7.08 42.20
CA ARG A 3 -1.61 7.07 40.86
C ARG A 3 -2.14 8.27 40.07
N LYS A 4 -1.29 9.27 39.82
CA LYS A 4 -1.58 10.36 38.88
C LYS A 4 -1.54 9.80 37.46
N SER A 5 -2.71 9.67 36.84
CA SER A 5 -2.84 9.41 35.40
C SER A 5 -2.38 10.66 34.63
N PHE A 6 -1.19 10.60 34.04
CA PHE A 6 -0.72 11.60 33.08
C PHE A 6 -1.54 11.46 31.79
N ARG A 7 -2.57 12.31 31.63
CA ARG A 7 -3.12 12.59 30.31
C ARG A 7 -2.17 13.56 29.61
N ILE A 8 -1.42 13.05 28.65
CA ILE A 8 -0.67 13.88 27.71
C ILE A 8 -1.71 14.67 26.90
N ARG A 9 -1.67 16.01 26.97
CA ARG A 9 -2.42 16.86 26.02
C ARG A 9 -1.78 16.68 24.65
N PRO A 10 -2.55 16.34 23.61
CA PRO A 10 -2.01 16.36 22.25
C PRO A 10 -1.71 17.81 21.90
N ASP A 11 -0.43 18.10 21.64
CA ASP A 11 0.00 19.39 21.11
C ASP A 11 -0.72 19.63 19.77
N SER A 12 -1.28 20.82 19.57
CA SER A 12 -2.07 21.17 18.39
C SER A 12 -1.27 21.06 17.08
N LEU A 13 0.05 21.14 17.15
CA LEU A 13 0.96 20.88 16.04
C LEU A 13 0.96 19.39 15.64
N GLY A 14 0.92 18.50 16.63
CA GLY A 14 0.81 17.05 16.41
C GLY A 14 -0.48 16.72 15.65
N ALA A 15 -1.61 17.28 16.09
CA ALA A 15 -2.94 17.06 15.51
C ALA A 15 -3.03 17.36 14.00
N LEU A 16 -2.36 18.42 13.54
CA LEU A 16 -2.29 18.78 12.12
C LEU A 16 -1.46 17.77 11.31
N THR A 17 -0.28 17.38 11.80
CA THR A 17 0.53 16.30 11.18
C THR A 17 -0.18 14.95 11.18
N TYR A 18 -1.02 14.64 12.17
CA TYR A 18 -1.78 13.38 12.18
C TYR A 18 -2.86 13.35 11.11
N LYS A 19 -3.55 14.48 10.89
CA LYS A 19 -4.62 14.59 9.89
C LYS A 19 -4.08 14.51 8.46
N THR A 20 -2.91 15.11 8.21
CA THR A 20 -2.23 15.00 6.91
C THR A 20 -1.77 13.57 6.65
N ASN A 21 -1.15 12.90 7.64
CA ASN A 21 -0.67 11.53 7.45
C ASN A 21 -1.79 10.52 7.16
N LEU A 22 -2.99 10.71 7.74
CA LEU A 22 -4.14 9.85 7.45
C LEU A 22 -4.73 10.10 6.07
N SER A 23 -4.80 11.35 5.62
CA SER A 23 -5.26 11.69 4.27
C SER A 23 -4.31 11.14 3.21
N ASP A 24 -3.01 11.38 3.39
CA ASP A 24 -1.96 10.89 2.49
C ASP A 24 -1.97 9.35 2.42
N TRP A 25 -2.24 8.69 3.55
CA TRP A 25 -2.39 7.24 3.60
C TRP A 25 -3.62 6.75 2.83
N ILE A 26 -4.79 7.38 3.01
CA ILE A 26 -6.01 7.02 2.27
C ILE A 26 -5.79 7.18 0.77
N ASP A 27 -5.16 8.28 0.34
CA ASP A 27 -4.87 8.54 -1.06
C ASP A 27 -3.88 7.52 -1.63
N ALA A 28 -2.82 7.19 -0.88
CA ALA A 28 -1.84 6.18 -1.26
C ALA A 28 -2.48 4.79 -1.42
N VAL A 29 -3.34 4.38 -0.48
CA VAL A 29 -4.04 3.08 -0.50
C VAL A 29 -5.07 3.02 -1.63
N SER A 30 -5.81 4.10 -1.89
CA SER A 30 -6.77 4.18 -3.00
C SER A 30 -6.08 4.04 -4.36
N THR A 31 -4.97 4.76 -4.53
CA THR A 31 -4.11 4.67 -5.71
C THR A 31 -3.54 3.26 -5.88
N PHE A 32 -3.10 2.65 -4.78
CA PHE A 32 -2.59 1.30 -4.76
C PHE A 32 -3.62 0.27 -5.17
N GLN A 33 -4.84 0.34 -4.64
CA GLN A 33 -5.92 -0.56 -4.99
C GLN A 33 -6.24 -0.48 -6.49
N THR A 34 -6.22 0.73 -7.05
CA THR A 34 -6.43 0.96 -8.48
C THR A 34 -5.36 0.24 -9.30
N TYR A 35 -4.09 0.46 -8.98
CA TYR A 35 -2.98 -0.17 -9.70
C TYR A 35 -2.94 -1.69 -9.53
N TYR A 36 -3.15 -2.19 -8.32
CA TYR A 36 -3.22 -3.62 -8.05
C TYR A 36 -4.31 -4.30 -8.89
N THR A 37 -5.52 -3.72 -8.93
CA THR A 37 -6.65 -4.26 -9.69
C THR A 37 -6.36 -4.27 -11.20
N HIS A 38 -5.77 -3.17 -11.71
CA HIS A 38 -5.39 -3.06 -13.11
C HIS A 38 -4.32 -4.10 -13.50
N LEU A 39 -3.23 -4.19 -12.73
CA LEU A 39 -2.14 -5.12 -12.99
C LEU A 39 -2.59 -6.58 -12.89
N SER A 40 -3.43 -6.91 -11.90
CA SER A 40 -3.99 -8.25 -11.73
C SER A 40 -4.90 -8.64 -12.91
N SER A 41 -5.76 -7.73 -13.37
CA SER A 41 -6.58 -7.94 -14.56
C SER A 41 -5.73 -8.14 -15.82
N TYR A 42 -4.69 -7.32 -15.99
CA TYR A 42 -3.78 -7.42 -17.11
C TYR A 42 -3.02 -8.76 -17.10
N CYS A 43 -2.46 -9.18 -15.97
CA CYS A 43 -1.79 -10.47 -15.83
C CYS A 43 -2.73 -11.62 -16.21
N THR A 44 -3.96 -11.61 -15.69
CA THR A 44 -4.96 -12.65 -15.99
C THR A 44 -5.27 -12.73 -17.49
N LYS A 45 -5.37 -11.58 -18.18
CA LYS A 45 -5.58 -11.52 -19.63
C LYS A 45 -4.36 -12.01 -20.40
N SER A 46 -3.16 -11.64 -19.97
CA SER A 46 -1.91 -12.03 -20.62
C SER A 46 -1.67 -13.54 -20.53
N LEU A 47 -1.88 -14.15 -19.35
CA LEU A 47 -1.79 -15.61 -19.19
C LEU A 47 -2.78 -16.35 -20.11
N ARG A 48 -3.99 -15.81 -20.28
CA ARG A 48 -4.97 -16.38 -21.22
C ARG A 48 -4.50 -16.30 -22.66
N ALA A 49 -3.92 -15.16 -23.07
CA ALA A 49 -3.39 -14.99 -24.42
C ALA A 49 -2.19 -15.94 -24.68
N GLU A 50 -1.29 -16.10 -23.70
CA GLU A 50 -0.17 -17.05 -23.80
C GLU A 50 -0.65 -18.49 -23.91
N SER A 51 -1.68 -18.89 -23.15
CA SER A 51 -2.27 -20.22 -23.28
C SER A 51 -2.92 -20.48 -24.64
N GLN A 52 -3.26 -19.41 -25.38
CA GLN A 52 -3.78 -19.46 -26.74
C GLN A 52 -2.68 -19.37 -27.81
N GLY A 53 -1.40 -19.41 -27.43
CA GLY A 53 -0.27 -19.36 -28.34
C GLY A 53 0.11 -17.96 -28.83
N MET A 54 -0.46 -16.91 -28.24
CA MET A 54 -0.01 -15.54 -28.50
C MET A 54 1.17 -15.24 -27.57
N SER A 55 2.38 -15.17 -28.13
CA SER A 55 3.57 -14.76 -27.38
C SER A 55 3.44 -13.30 -26.97
N SER A 56 3.06 -13.05 -25.71
CA SER A 56 3.13 -11.71 -25.14
C SER A 56 4.61 -11.38 -24.90
N GLN A 57 5.10 -10.24 -25.41
CA GLN A 57 6.42 -9.71 -25.03
C GLN A 57 6.40 -9.07 -23.62
N CYS A 58 5.43 -9.46 -22.80
CA CYS A 58 5.19 -8.81 -21.54
C CYS A 58 6.16 -9.36 -20.47
N PRO A 59 6.77 -8.51 -19.63
CA PRO A 59 7.59 -8.96 -18.50
C PRO A 59 6.71 -9.52 -17.37
N MET A 60 6.05 -10.64 -17.62
CA MET A 60 5.09 -11.29 -16.72
C MET A 60 5.71 -11.66 -15.38
N ASP A 61 6.97 -12.08 -15.35
CA ASP A 61 7.70 -12.38 -14.11
C ASP A 61 7.85 -11.13 -13.23
N GLN A 62 8.13 -9.97 -13.84
CA GLN A 62 8.30 -8.71 -13.11
C GLN A 62 6.97 -8.18 -12.61
N LEU A 63 5.90 -8.32 -13.39
CA LEU A 63 4.54 -7.99 -12.98
C LEU A 63 4.05 -8.87 -11.82
N THR A 64 4.31 -10.17 -11.92
CA THR A 64 3.93 -11.14 -10.87
C THR A 64 4.69 -10.86 -9.58
N ALA A 65 6.01 -10.61 -9.66
CA ALA A 65 6.80 -10.23 -8.50
C ALA A 65 6.33 -8.93 -7.86
N LEU A 66 5.94 -7.94 -8.66
CA LEU A 66 5.37 -6.68 -8.17
C LEU A 66 4.04 -6.92 -7.44
N LEU A 67 3.13 -7.71 -8.03
CA LEU A 67 1.86 -8.07 -7.40
C LEU A 67 2.06 -8.82 -6.07
N CYS A 68 2.97 -9.79 -6.01
CA CYS A 68 3.29 -10.48 -4.76
C CYS A 68 3.85 -9.53 -3.69
N THR A 69 4.68 -8.55 -4.08
CA THR A 69 5.21 -7.54 -3.17
C THR A 69 4.09 -6.64 -2.65
N MET A 70 3.18 -6.23 -3.53
CA MET A 70 1.98 -5.46 -3.18
C MET A 70 1.08 -6.21 -2.18
N GLU A 71 0.79 -7.49 -2.42
CA GLU A 71 -0.02 -8.31 -1.51
C GLU A 71 0.65 -8.50 -0.14
N THR A 72 1.96 -8.69 -0.13
CA THR A 72 2.74 -8.83 1.11
C THR A 72 2.64 -7.56 1.94
N GLU A 73 2.80 -6.40 1.33
CA GLU A 73 2.72 -5.12 2.05
C GLU A 73 1.32 -4.84 2.60
N LEU A 74 0.26 -5.17 1.84
CA LEU A 74 -1.11 -5.11 2.35
C LEU A 74 -1.32 -6.02 3.55
N THR A 75 -0.81 -7.25 3.49
CA THR A 75 -0.94 -8.23 4.57
C THR A 75 -0.23 -7.74 5.83
N ASN A 76 0.99 -7.21 5.68
CA ASN A 76 1.75 -6.63 6.79
C ASN A 76 1.01 -5.44 7.42
N LEU A 77 0.46 -4.54 6.59
CA LEU A 77 -0.31 -3.40 7.05
C LEU A 77 -1.57 -3.83 7.82
N MET A 78 -2.33 -4.79 7.29
CA MET A 78 -3.52 -5.33 7.97
C MET A 78 -3.16 -5.99 9.29
N GLN A 79 -2.04 -6.71 9.34
CA GLN A 79 -1.54 -7.32 10.56
C GLN A 79 -1.18 -6.26 11.61
N ASP A 80 -0.45 -5.22 11.23
CA ASP A 80 -0.07 -4.13 12.12
C ASP A 80 -1.29 -3.33 12.61
N LEU A 81 -2.30 -3.09 11.75
CA LEU A 81 -3.57 -2.47 12.13
C LEU A 81 -4.41 -3.37 13.05
N SER A 82 -4.43 -4.70 12.83
CA SER A 82 -5.17 -5.62 13.71
C SER A 82 -4.56 -5.74 15.11
N GLN A 83 -3.24 -5.60 15.23
CA GLN A 83 -2.54 -5.52 16.51
C GLN A 83 -2.90 -4.24 17.27
N LEU A 84 -3.12 -3.14 16.53
CA LEU A 84 -3.58 -1.86 17.08
C LEU A 84 -4.99 -1.95 17.66
N ASP A 85 -5.93 -2.57 16.95
CA ASP A 85 -7.32 -2.75 17.42
C ASP A 85 -7.43 -3.67 18.65
N SER A 86 -6.52 -4.64 18.76
CA SER A 86 -6.47 -5.61 19.87
C SER A 86 -6.06 -4.96 21.19
N CYS A 87 -5.23 -3.91 21.12
CA CYS A 87 -4.80 -3.14 22.27
C CYS A 87 -5.72 -1.92 22.42
N LYS A 88 -6.69 -1.97 23.34
CA LYS A 88 -7.56 -0.82 23.73
C LYS A 88 -6.81 0.38 24.35
N GLN A 89 -5.55 0.60 23.99
CA GLN A 89 -4.73 1.73 24.40
C GLN A 89 -4.80 2.84 23.35
N ALA A 90 -4.55 4.07 23.81
CA ALA A 90 -4.42 5.20 22.91
C ALA A 90 -3.24 4.97 21.96
N TYR A 91 -3.45 5.26 20.66
CA TYR A 91 -2.42 5.20 19.63
C TYR A 91 -1.13 5.87 20.09
N THR A 92 -0.02 5.16 19.91
CA THR A 92 1.31 5.62 20.30
C THR A 92 2.01 6.29 19.13
N ARG A 93 3.06 7.06 19.42
CA ARG A 93 3.93 7.65 18.40
C ARG A 93 4.58 6.60 17.49
N GLU A 94 4.79 5.39 17.99
CA GLU A 94 5.38 4.30 17.22
C GLU A 94 4.43 3.76 16.16
N ASP A 95 3.13 3.71 16.47
CA ASP A 95 2.09 3.27 15.53
C ASP A 95 1.97 4.21 14.34
N PHE A 96 2.04 5.52 14.60
CA PHE A 96 2.08 6.53 13.54
C PHE A 96 3.36 6.48 12.72
N ARG A 97 4.50 6.11 13.34
CA ARG A 97 5.75 5.90 12.60
C ARG A 97 5.63 4.71 11.66
N LYS A 98 5.05 3.60 12.12
CA LYS A 98 4.77 2.43 11.28
C LYS A 98 3.86 2.78 10.11
N LEU A 99 2.76 3.49 10.37
CA LEU A 99 1.85 3.95 9.33
C LEU A 99 2.56 4.81 8.27
N ALA A 100 3.43 5.72 8.69
CA ALA A 100 4.20 6.55 7.77
C ALA A 100 5.17 5.71 6.90
N VAL A 101 5.82 4.70 7.49
CA VAL A 101 6.69 3.76 6.77
C VAL A 101 5.89 2.98 5.73
N HIS A 102 4.74 2.40 6.10
CA HIS A 102 3.86 1.70 5.16
C HIS A 102 3.39 2.62 4.04
N THR A 103 3.00 3.87 4.36
CA THR A 103 2.58 4.85 3.36
C THR A 103 3.70 5.14 2.36
N GLN A 104 4.95 5.26 2.82
CA GLN A 104 6.11 5.43 1.95
C GLN A 104 6.32 4.22 1.02
N ILE A 105 6.24 2.99 1.56
CA ILE A 105 6.40 1.76 0.77
C ILE A 105 5.28 1.66 -0.27
N ILE A 106 4.03 1.93 0.11
CA ILE A 106 2.88 1.94 -0.79
C ILE A 106 3.08 2.95 -1.92
N ASN A 107 3.58 4.15 -1.64
CA ASN A 107 3.88 5.14 -2.66
C ASN A 107 4.96 4.67 -3.66
N GLN A 108 6.03 4.03 -3.16
CA GLN A 108 7.05 3.44 -4.04
C GLN A 108 6.49 2.32 -4.93
N LEU A 109 5.61 1.50 -4.38
CA LEU A 109 4.92 0.45 -5.14
C LEU A 109 3.98 1.05 -6.19
N ASN A 110 3.30 2.14 -5.87
CA ASN A 110 2.46 2.89 -6.80
C ASN A 110 3.26 3.47 -7.97
N GLU A 111 4.39 4.12 -7.69
CA GLU A 111 5.29 4.65 -8.73
C GLU A 111 5.79 3.54 -9.64
N ARG A 112 6.18 2.40 -9.07
CA ARG A 112 6.63 1.24 -9.84
C ARG A 112 5.51 0.64 -10.68
N ALA A 113 4.30 0.53 -10.14
CA ALA A 113 3.14 0.04 -10.87
C ALA A 113 2.76 0.97 -12.02
N GLN A 114 2.80 2.29 -11.80
CA GLN A 114 2.57 3.29 -12.83
C GLN A 114 3.57 3.18 -13.97
N ALA A 115 4.87 3.05 -13.66
CA ALA A 115 5.92 2.86 -14.66
C ALA A 115 5.70 1.58 -15.47
N MET A 116 5.33 0.47 -14.81
CA MET A 116 5.03 -0.79 -15.48
C MET A 116 3.81 -0.68 -16.41
N MET A 117 2.75 0.00 -15.99
CA MET A 117 1.59 0.23 -16.84
C MET A 117 1.90 1.12 -18.05
N ALA A 118 2.77 2.12 -17.90
CA ALA A 118 3.20 2.94 -19.02
C ALA A 118 3.94 2.12 -20.08
N LEU A 119 4.77 1.16 -19.65
CA LEU A 119 5.48 0.25 -20.55
C LEU A 119 4.52 -0.69 -21.29
N THR A 120 3.53 -1.25 -20.61
CA THR A 120 2.54 -2.16 -21.24
C THR A 120 1.51 -1.44 -22.11
N ALA A 121 1.26 -0.14 -21.89
CA ALA A 121 0.43 0.69 -22.77
C ALA A 121 1.18 1.15 -24.04
N SER A 122 2.51 1.15 -24.00
CA SER A 122 3.37 1.65 -25.10
C SER A 122 3.75 0.59 -26.14
N THR A 123 3.39 -0.68 -25.94
CA THR A 123 3.53 -1.74 -26.95
C THR A 123 2.30 -1.76 -27.86
N PRO A 124 2.36 -1.17 -29.08
CA PRO A 124 1.28 -1.35 -30.06
C PRO A 124 1.20 -2.84 -30.43
N SER A 125 -0.03 -3.37 -30.41
CA SER A 125 -0.36 -4.67 -31.04
C SER A 125 -0.31 -4.56 -32.56
#